data_AF-A0A318TII1-F1
#
_entry.id   AF-A0A318TII1-F1
#
_cell.length_a   1.000
_cell.length_b   1.000
_cell.length_c   1.000
_cell.angle_alpha   90.00
_cell.angle_beta   90.00
_cell.angle_gamma   90.00
#
_symmetry.space_group_name_H-M   'P 1'
#
loop_
_entity.id
_entity.type
_entity.pdbx_description
1 polymer ?
#
loop_
_entity_poly.entity_id
_entity_poly.type
_entity_poly.pdbx_seq_one_letter_code
_entity_poly.pdbx_strand_id
1 'polypeptide(L)' 'MASAKTTMSTLSSDTLAEPPECPLCAAPMACIGELPKIIARPWVEVFRCTCCTHVLTRER' A
#
# COMPACT_ATOMS: atom_id res chain seq x y z
N MET A 1 -2.57 -6.92 42.21
CA MET A 1 -1.39 -6.59 41.38
C MET A 1 -1.89 -6.07 40.04
N ALA A 2 -1.88 -4.76 39.83
CA ALA A 2 -2.28 -4.13 38.57
C ALA A 2 -1.04 -3.96 37.69
N SER A 3 -1.03 -4.59 36.52
CA SER A 3 0.06 -4.43 35.55
C SER A 3 -0.51 -3.82 34.28
N ALA A 4 -0.35 -2.50 34.20
CA ALA A 4 -0.57 -1.74 32.99
C ALA A 4 0.52 -2.09 31.96
N LYS A 5 0.11 -2.48 30.76
CA LYS A 5 0.94 -2.38 29.56
C LYS A 5 0.14 -1.64 28.49
N THR A 6 0.26 -0.32 28.54
CA THR A 6 0.01 0.59 27.42
C THR A 6 1.06 0.31 26.36
N THR A 7 0.71 -0.44 25.31
CA THR A 7 1.47 -0.44 24.05
C THR A 7 0.75 0.46 23.06
N MET A 8 1.42 1.55 22.74
CA MET A 8 1.06 2.48 21.68
C MET A 8 0.86 1.72 20.37
N SER A 9 -0.30 1.89 19.76
CA SER A 9 -0.47 1.79 18.32
C SER A 9 -1.19 3.06 17.86
N THR A 10 -0.53 4.19 18.04
CA THR A 10 -0.85 5.40 17.28
C THR A 10 -0.27 5.19 15.89
N LEU A 11 -1.00 4.46 15.04
CA LEU A 11 -0.87 4.56 13.60
C LEU A 11 -2.17 5.17 13.11
N SER A 12 -2.15 6.51 13.12
CA SER A 12 -2.99 7.37 12.30
C SER A 12 -3.03 6.80 10.89
N SER A 13 -4.07 6.00 10.63
CA SER A 13 -4.41 5.56 9.30
C SER A 13 -5.17 6.72 8.68
N ASP A 14 -4.42 7.70 8.17
CA ASP A 14 -4.82 8.36 6.93
C ASP A 14 -5.43 7.28 6.03
N THR A 15 -6.59 7.57 5.47
CA THR A 15 -7.38 6.70 4.59
C THR A 15 -6.59 6.37 3.31
N LEU A 16 -5.48 5.67 3.45
CA LEU A 16 -4.67 5.09 2.41
C LEU A 16 -5.35 3.76 2.10
N ALA A 17 -6.02 3.73 0.95
CA ALA A 17 -6.61 2.52 0.41
C ALA A 17 -5.65 1.34 0.63
N GLU A 18 -6.16 0.28 1.26
CA GLU A 18 -5.37 -0.90 1.57
C GLU A 18 -4.67 -1.39 0.29
N PRO A 19 -3.35 -1.65 0.32
CA PRO A 19 -2.64 -2.02 -0.87
C PRO A 19 -3.17 -3.36 -1.41
N PRO A 20 -3.28 -3.53 -2.74
CA PRO A 20 -3.85 -4.73 -3.33
C PRO A 20 -2.99 -5.98 -3.04
N GLU A 21 -3.63 -7.14 -3.11
CA GLU A 21 -2.94 -8.43 -3.15
C GLU A 21 -2.35 -8.71 -4.53
N CYS A 22 -1.22 -9.42 -4.56
CA CYS A 22 -0.59 -9.80 -5.82
C CYS A 22 -1.41 -10.88 -6.54
N PRO A 23 -1.80 -10.70 -7.81
CA PRO A 23 -2.61 -11.68 -8.54
C PRO A 23 -1.90 -13.02 -8.79
N LEU A 24 -0.57 -13.07 -8.64
CA LEU A 24 0.23 -14.28 -8.90
C LEU A 24 0.49 -15.13 -7.66
N CYS A 25 0.58 -14.53 -6.49
CA CYS A 25 0.98 -15.23 -5.27
C CYS A 25 0.14 -14.89 -4.04
N ALA A 26 -0.90 -14.06 -4.20
CA ALA A 26 -1.77 -13.56 -3.14
C ALA A 26 -1.05 -12.84 -1.97
N ALA A 27 0.25 -12.56 -2.12
CA ALA A 27 1.00 -11.82 -1.11
C ALA A 27 0.62 -10.33 -1.13
N PRO A 28 0.66 -9.65 0.02
CA PRO A 28 0.39 -8.22 0.10
C PRO A 28 1.40 -7.44 -0.74
N MET A 29 0.92 -6.46 -1.50
CA MET A 29 1.78 -5.56 -2.25
C MET A 29 2.14 -4.32 -1.42
N ALA A 30 3.28 -3.71 -1.72
CA ALA A 30 3.69 -2.44 -1.15
C ALA A 30 3.58 -1.34 -2.21
N CYS A 31 2.99 -0.19 -1.86
CA CYS A 31 3.06 1.00 -2.72
C CYS A 31 4.51 1.49 -2.76
N ILE A 32 5.09 1.57 -3.96
CA ILE A 32 6.48 2.01 -4.16
C ILE A 32 6.56 3.45 -4.67
N GLY A 33 5.45 4.01 -5.12
CA GLY A 33 5.39 5.39 -5.57
C GLY A 33 4.16 5.68 -6.40
N GLU A 34 4.05 6.94 -6.78
CA GLU A 34 2.93 7.46 -7.56
C GLU A 34 3.48 8.24 -8.74
N LEU A 35 2.88 8.04 -9.91
CA LEU A 35 3.16 8.78 -11.11
C LEU A 35 2.13 9.90 -11.22
N PRO A 36 2.57 11.17 -11.23
CA PRO A 36 1.66 12.30 -11.31
C PRO A 36 0.92 12.31 -12.64
N LYS A 37 -0.24 12.98 -12.64
CA LYS A 37 -1.03 13.22 -13.85
C LYS A 37 -0.21 14.03 -14.87
N ILE A 38 0.00 13.51 -16.07
CA ILE A 38 0.68 14.22 -17.16
C ILE A 38 -0.28 14.38 -18.35
N ILE A 39 -0.68 15.62 -18.63
CA ILE A 39 -1.59 16.00 -19.73
C ILE A 39 -2.93 15.25 -19.59
N ALA A 40 -3.17 14.27 -20.46
CA ALA A 40 -4.39 13.47 -20.53
C ALA A 40 -4.25 12.12 -19.80
N ARG A 41 -3.06 11.77 -19.28
CA ARG A 41 -2.84 10.54 -18.51
C ARG A 41 -3.31 10.72 -17.07
N PRO A 42 -4.04 9.76 -16.49
CA PRO A 42 -4.51 9.84 -15.10
C PRO A 42 -3.35 9.72 -14.11
N TRP A 43 -3.66 9.96 -12.83
CA TRP A 43 -2.73 9.68 -11.73
C TRP A 43 -2.64 8.17 -11.53
N VAL A 44 -1.42 7.64 -11.39
CA VAL A 44 -1.21 6.18 -11.30
C VAL A 44 -0.37 5.84 -10.07
N GLU A 45 -0.90 4.99 -9.21
CA GLU A 45 -0.15 4.39 -8.09
C GLU A 45 0.55 3.12 -8.57
N VAL A 46 1.79 2.92 -8.14
CA VAL A 46 2.61 1.75 -8.50
C VAL A 46 2.85 0.91 -7.26
N PHE A 47 2.50 -0.37 -7.36
CA PHE A 47 2.63 -1.37 -6.31
C PHE A 47 3.61 -2.44 -6.72
N ARG A 48 4.42 -2.91 -5.77
CA ARG A 48 5.33 -4.03 -5.95
C ARG A 48 5.03 -5.13 -4.94
N CYS A 49 4.95 -6.37 -5.43
CA CYS A 49 4.83 -7.53 -4.56
C CYS A 49 6.15 -7.74 -3.79
N THR A 50 6.04 -7.93 -2.47
CA THR A 50 7.18 -8.15 -1.58
C THR A 50 7.76 -9.57 -1.71
N CYS A 51 7.01 -10.53 -2.26
CA CYS A 51 7.43 -11.92 -2.42
C CYS A 51 7.98 -12.21 -3.83
N CYS A 52 7.17 -12.01 -4.87
CA CYS A 52 7.53 -12.40 -6.24
C CYS A 52 8.02 -11.22 -7.10
N THR A 53 8.09 -10.01 -6.54
CA THR A 53 8.52 -8.77 -7.21
C THR A 53 7.64 -8.30 -8.38
N HIS A 54 6.49 -8.92 -8.61
CA HIS A 54 5.52 -8.49 -9.62
C HIS A 54 5.07 -7.04 -9.37
N VAL A 55 4.94 -6.26 -10.44
CA VAL A 55 4.54 -4.85 -10.38
C VAL A 55 3.12 -4.71 -10.89
N LEU A 56 2.30 -3.93 -10.18
CA LEU A 56 0.93 -3.62 -10.56
C LEU A 56 0.74 -2.10 -10.48
N THR A 57 -0.07 -1.56 -11.40
CA THR A 57 -0.41 -0.14 -11.43
C THR A 57 -1.92 0.04 -11.29
N ARG A 58 -2.35 1.04 -10.51
CA ARG A 58 -3.77 1.39 -10.33
C ARG A 58 -3.99 2.87 -10.66
N GLU A 59 -5.00 3.17 -11.46
CA GLU A 59 -5.42 4.53 -11.72
C GLU A 59 -6.29 5.07 -10.56
N ARG A 60 -6.10 6.33 -10.19
CA ARG A 60 -6.92 7.06 -9.21
C ARG A 60 -7.97 7.94 -9.87
#